data_AF-A0A023FUJ4-F1
#
_entry.id   AF-A0A023FUJ4-F1
#
_cell.length_a   1.000
_cell.length_b   1.000
_cell.length_c   1.000
_cell.angle_alpha   90.00
_cell.angle_beta   90.00
_cell.angle_gamma   90.00
#
_symmetry.space_group_name_H-M   'P 1'
#
loop_
_entity.id
_entity.type
_entity.pdbx_description
1 polymer ?
#
loop_
_entity_poly.entity_id
_entity_poly.type
_entity_poly.pdbx_seq_one_letter_code
_entity_poly.pdbx_strand_id
1 'polypeptide(L)'
;MDYFFVFLLSTLVGDACAVFPVPHKDKEDKWWYWSNQGMRQIEKKLRARPNTNRAKGVVLFLGDGMGISTVTAARIYKGQLNCFSGEESVLSWEKFPHVSLSKTYGLDAQTSDSANSATAYLCGVKANFRTIGVDSSVKAYQCHNDTKAYVHSIMKWAQDAGMWTGIVTTARVTHASPAGAYAHTGHRKWEASVPEGCNAKDIAQQLINDSPGSK
;
A
#
# COMPACT_ATOMS: atom_id res chain seq x y z
N MET A 1 -13.37 51.92 -19.19
CA MET A 1 -12.95 50.54 -19.51
C MET A 1 -13.09 49.83 -18.17
N ASP A 2 -14.32 49.39 -17.90
CA ASP A 2 -14.72 49.03 -16.55
C ASP A 2 -14.60 47.52 -16.43
N TYR A 3 -13.51 47.08 -15.82
CA TYR A 3 -13.28 45.67 -15.56
C TYR A 3 -14.12 45.26 -14.35
N PHE A 4 -15.25 44.60 -14.62
CA PHE A 4 -16.01 43.88 -13.62
C PHE A 4 -15.28 42.57 -13.29
N PHE A 5 -14.75 42.46 -12.07
CA PHE A 5 -14.20 41.20 -11.55
C PHE A 5 -15.32 40.45 -10.83
N VAL A 6 -15.80 39.36 -11.43
CA VAL A 6 -16.78 38.45 -10.79
C VAL A 6 -16.01 37.33 -10.10
N PHE A 7 -16.00 37.33 -8.77
CA PHE A 7 -15.58 36.17 -7.99
C PHE A 7 -16.76 35.20 -7.88
N LEU A 8 -16.73 34.13 -8.68
CA LEU A 8 -17.60 32.97 -8.50
C LEU A 8 -16.98 32.04 -7.46
N LEU A 9 -17.35 32.23 -6.20
CA LEU A 9 -17.07 31.25 -5.16
C LEU A 9 -18.14 30.16 -5.25
N SER A 10 -17.88 29.08 -6.00
CA SER A 10 -18.76 27.90 -5.99
C SER A 10 -18.58 27.16 -4.66
N THR A 11 -19.34 27.57 -3.64
CA THR A 11 -19.59 26.68 -2.51
C THR A 11 -20.58 25.62 -2.99
N LEU A 12 -20.06 24.52 -3.53
CA LEU A 12 -20.77 23.26 -3.46
C LEU A 12 -20.80 22.87 -1.97
N VAL A 13 -21.70 23.51 -1.22
CA VAL A 13 -22.22 22.91 0.01
C VAL A 13 -23.09 21.76 -0.48
N GLY A 14 -22.47 20.66 -0.90
CA GLY A 14 -23.17 19.38 -0.82
C GLY A 14 -23.54 19.24 0.65
N ASP A 15 -24.81 18.98 0.95
CA ASP A 15 -25.37 18.87 2.31
C ASP A 15 -24.42 18.11 3.23
N ALA A 16 -23.52 18.85 3.89
CA ALA A 16 -22.61 18.29 4.84
C ALA A 16 -23.47 17.99 6.06
N CYS A 17 -23.50 16.74 6.49
CA CYS A 17 -24.22 16.36 7.69
C CYS A 17 -23.76 17.27 8.85
N ALA A 18 -24.64 18.15 9.30
CA ALA A 18 -24.35 19.07 10.40
C ALA A 18 -24.19 18.32 11.74
N VAL A 19 -24.69 17.07 11.81
CA VAL A 19 -24.64 16.19 12.97
C VAL A 19 -24.29 14.78 12.50
N PHE A 20 -23.44 14.10 13.26
CA PHE A 20 -23.06 12.70 13.02
C PHE A 20 -23.69 11.80 14.10
N PRO A 21 -24.95 11.37 13.94
CA PRO A 21 -25.63 10.54 14.92
C PRO A 21 -25.05 9.12 14.96
N VAL A 22 -25.12 8.51 16.14
CA VAL A 22 -24.86 7.08 16.32
C VAL A 22 -26.05 6.28 15.73
N PRO A 23 -25.86 5.42 14.72
CA PRO A 23 -26.97 4.80 13.97
C PRO A 23 -27.92 3.96 14.82
N HIS A 24 -27.41 3.34 15.88
CA HIS A 24 -28.15 2.42 16.74
C HIS A 24 -28.11 2.83 18.20
N LYS A 25 -28.11 4.15 18.48
CA LYS A 25 -27.99 4.73 19.82
C LYS A 25 -28.86 4.05 20.89
N ASP A 26 -30.15 3.85 20.60
CA ASP A 26 -31.12 3.24 21.54
C ASP A 26 -30.91 1.74 21.80
N LYS A 27 -30.06 1.10 20.98
CA LYS A 27 -29.66 -0.30 21.15
C LYS A 27 -28.27 -0.38 21.77
N GLU A 28 -27.36 0.50 21.35
CA GLU A 28 -25.99 0.59 21.87
C GLU A 28 -25.94 0.95 23.35
N ASP A 29 -26.97 1.63 23.88
CA ASP A 29 -27.12 1.85 25.32
C ASP A 29 -27.48 0.57 26.10
N LYS A 30 -27.86 -0.53 25.42
CA LYS A 30 -28.21 -1.81 26.02
C LYS A 30 -27.08 -2.82 25.92
N TRP A 31 -26.77 -3.48 27.05
CA TRP A 31 -25.75 -4.53 27.11
C TRP A 31 -25.99 -5.69 26.12
N TRP A 32 -27.26 -6.05 25.88
CA TRP A 32 -27.61 -7.19 25.02
C TRP A 32 -27.24 -6.96 23.56
N TYR A 33 -27.19 -5.71 23.10
CA TYR A 33 -26.80 -5.38 21.73
C TYR A 33 -25.34 -5.79 21.48
N TRP A 34 -24.45 -5.41 22.38
CA TRP A 34 -23.03 -5.76 22.34
C TRP A 34 -22.81 -7.27 22.53
N SER A 35 -23.53 -7.90 23.47
CA SER A 35 -23.48 -9.35 23.67
C SER A 35 -23.89 -10.11 22.41
N ASN A 36 -25.00 -9.72 21.77
CA ASN A 36 -25.48 -10.33 20.54
C ASN A 36 -24.51 -10.13 19.37
N GLN A 37 -23.87 -8.96 19.25
CA GLN A 37 -22.83 -8.74 18.24
C GLN A 37 -21.62 -9.65 18.48
N GLY A 38 -21.16 -9.76 19.73
CA GLY A 38 -20.06 -10.65 20.11
C GLY A 38 -20.36 -12.11 19.77
N MET A 39 -21.54 -12.61 20.13
CA MET A 39 -21.97 -13.97 19.81
C MET A 39 -21.99 -14.23 18.30
N ARG A 40 -22.49 -13.28 17.49
CA ARG A 40 -22.46 -13.39 16.03
C ARG A 40 -21.05 -13.49 15.47
N GLN A 41 -20.08 -12.73 16.01
CA GLN A 41 -18.69 -12.83 15.57
C GLN A 41 -18.06 -14.17 15.94
N ILE A 42 -18.33 -14.68 17.14
CA ILE A 42 -17.88 -16.00 17.59
C ILE A 42 -18.44 -17.08 16.65
N GLU A 43 -19.75 -17.10 16.41
CA GLU A 43 -20.39 -18.05 15.50
C GLU A 43 -19.80 -17.96 14.08
N LYS A 44 -19.58 -16.75 13.57
CA LYS A 44 -18.95 -16.52 12.26
C LYS A 44 -17.55 -17.13 12.22
N LYS A 45 -16.75 -16.97 13.27
CA LYS A 45 -15.38 -17.51 13.36
C LYS A 45 -15.37 -19.04 13.51
N LEU A 46 -16.28 -19.61 14.30
CA LEU A 46 -16.43 -21.06 14.46
C LEU A 46 -16.83 -21.75 13.14
N ARG A 47 -17.62 -21.08 12.29
CA ARG A 47 -18.01 -21.60 10.97
C ARG A 47 -16.94 -21.40 9.89
N ALA A 48 -15.95 -20.54 10.12
CA ALA A 48 -14.94 -20.24 9.12
C ALA A 48 -14.02 -21.45 8.88
N ARG A 49 -13.85 -21.84 7.63
CA ARG A 49 -12.92 -22.90 7.22
C ARG A 49 -11.74 -22.29 6.48
N PRO A 50 -10.48 -22.64 6.83
CA PRO A 50 -9.33 -22.20 6.07
C PRO A 50 -9.43 -22.67 4.61
N ASN A 51 -9.14 -21.77 3.67
CA ASN A 51 -9.00 -22.16 2.27
C ASN A 51 -7.59 -22.74 2.06
N THR A 52 -7.50 -24.05 1.90
CA THR A 52 -6.24 -24.78 1.68
C THR A 52 -5.94 -25.02 0.20
N ASN A 53 -6.77 -24.51 -0.72
CA ASN A 53 -6.53 -24.64 -2.14
C ASN A 53 -5.34 -23.77 -2.58
N ARG A 54 -4.64 -24.19 -3.64
CA ARG A 54 -3.60 -23.38 -4.27
C ARG A 54 -4.21 -22.12 -4.89
N ALA A 55 -3.69 -20.95 -4.52
CA ALA A 55 -4.10 -19.69 -5.13
C ALA A 55 -3.71 -19.65 -6.61
N LYS A 56 -4.68 -19.31 -7.47
CA LYS A 56 -4.45 -19.12 -8.92
C LYS A 56 -3.90 -17.74 -9.27
N GLY A 57 -4.04 -16.78 -8.36
CA GLY A 57 -3.60 -15.40 -8.53
C GLY A 57 -3.46 -14.72 -7.18
N VAL A 58 -2.68 -13.64 -7.15
CA VAL A 58 -2.41 -12.85 -5.95
C VAL A 58 -2.68 -11.39 -6.29
N VAL A 59 -3.44 -10.70 -5.43
CA VAL A 59 -3.64 -9.26 -5.49
C VAL A 59 -3.16 -8.67 -4.18
N LEU A 60 -2.20 -7.75 -4.28
CA LEU A 60 -1.66 -7.02 -3.13
C LEU A 60 -2.11 -5.57 -3.21
N PHE A 61 -2.88 -5.12 -2.21
CA PHE A 61 -3.18 -3.72 -2.00
C PHE A 61 -2.21 -3.13 -0.99
N LEU A 62 -1.48 -2.09 -1.40
CA LEU A 62 -0.54 -1.39 -0.55
C LEU A 62 -1.02 0.05 -0.32
N GLY A 63 -1.39 0.36 0.92
CA GLY A 63 -1.58 1.75 1.36
C GLY A 63 -0.25 2.35 1.82
N ASP A 64 0.41 3.12 0.96
CA ASP A 64 1.68 3.80 1.31
C ASP A 64 1.44 4.80 2.46
N GLY A 65 2.17 4.65 3.56
CA GLY A 65 1.96 5.43 4.79
C GLY A 65 0.68 5.12 5.58
N MET A 66 -0.06 4.06 5.22
CA MET A 66 -1.35 3.72 5.86
C MET A 66 -1.16 2.92 7.17
N GLY A 67 -0.72 3.61 8.23
CA GLY A 67 -0.65 3.05 9.58
C GLY A 67 -2.04 2.81 10.22
N ILE A 68 -2.06 2.20 11.41
CA ILE A 68 -3.30 1.88 12.15
C ILE A 68 -4.13 3.13 12.46
N SER A 69 -3.47 4.25 12.77
CA SER A 69 -4.12 5.54 12.98
C SER A 69 -4.83 6.03 11.71
N THR A 70 -4.15 5.97 10.56
CA THR A 70 -4.72 6.31 9.25
C THR A 70 -5.93 5.44 8.91
N VAL A 71 -5.87 4.13 9.20
CA VAL A 71 -7.00 3.21 8.99
C VAL A 71 -8.20 3.62 9.85
N THR A 72 -8.00 3.90 11.14
CA THR A 72 -9.08 4.31 12.05
C THR A 72 -9.67 5.65 11.63
N ALA A 73 -8.84 6.64 11.27
CA ALA A 73 -9.30 7.93 10.78
C ALA A 73 -10.12 7.79 9.48
N ALA A 74 -9.66 6.95 8.53
CA ALA A 74 -10.39 6.70 7.29
C ALA A 74 -11.74 5.98 7.53
N ARG A 75 -11.80 5.08 8.51
CA ARG A 75 -13.05 4.39 8.91
C ARG A 75 -14.10 5.40 9.39
N ILE A 76 -13.71 6.28 10.31
CA ILE A 76 -14.57 7.34 10.85
C ILE A 76 -15.00 8.28 9.72
N TYR A 77 -14.05 8.77 8.93
CA TYR A 77 -14.34 9.66 7.80
C TYR A 77 -15.34 9.02 6.81
N LYS A 78 -15.17 7.73 6.48
CA LYS A 78 -16.12 7.00 5.64
C LYS A 78 -17.52 6.96 6.25
N GLY A 79 -17.65 6.75 7.56
CA GLY A 79 -18.96 6.77 8.22
C GLY A 79 -19.60 8.15 8.22
N GLN A 80 -18.80 9.20 8.45
CA GLN A 80 -19.24 10.59 8.39
C GLN A 80 -19.67 11.03 7.00
N LEU A 81 -19.01 10.56 5.93
CA LEU A 81 -19.49 10.73 4.55
C LEU A 81 -20.87 10.12 4.30
N ASN A 82 -21.30 9.17 5.14
CA ASN A 82 -22.63 8.57 5.11
C ASN A 82 -23.55 9.11 6.22
N CYS A 83 -23.25 10.28 6.79
CA CYS A 83 -24.10 10.93 7.80
C CYS A 83 -24.24 10.16 9.13
N PHE A 84 -23.20 9.43 9.56
CA PHE A 84 -23.16 8.75 10.85
C PHE A 84 -21.90 9.10 11.65
N SER A 85 -21.88 8.77 12.94
CA SER A 85 -20.75 8.98 13.85
C SER A 85 -19.42 8.44 13.28
N GLY A 86 -19.48 7.24 12.70
CA GLY A 86 -18.46 6.65 11.86
C GLY A 86 -17.51 5.68 12.56
N GLU A 87 -17.47 5.66 13.90
CA GLU A 87 -16.75 4.65 14.68
C GLU A 87 -17.24 3.23 14.38
N GLU A 88 -18.54 3.09 14.09
CA GLU A 88 -19.22 1.83 13.74
C GLU A 88 -19.06 1.42 12.27
N SER A 89 -18.58 2.33 11.43
CA SER A 89 -18.31 2.06 10.01
C SER A 89 -17.25 0.97 9.87
N VAL A 90 -17.26 0.24 8.75
CA VAL A 90 -16.28 -0.83 8.50
C VAL A 90 -15.68 -0.64 7.11
N LEU A 91 -14.35 -0.58 7.01
CA LEU A 91 -13.64 -0.54 5.74
C LEU A 91 -13.71 -1.91 5.03
N SER A 92 -13.51 -1.93 3.72
CA SER A 92 -13.72 -3.15 2.92
C SER A 92 -12.82 -4.31 3.37
N TRP A 93 -11.54 -4.03 3.65
CA TRP A 93 -10.55 -5.03 4.07
C TRP A 93 -10.65 -5.42 5.56
N GLU A 94 -11.34 -4.66 6.41
CA GLU A 94 -11.58 -5.03 7.81
C GLU A 94 -12.50 -6.25 7.94
N LYS A 95 -13.21 -6.59 6.85
CA LYS A 95 -14.01 -7.81 6.75
C LYS A 95 -13.16 -9.04 6.44
N PHE A 96 -11.87 -8.88 6.12
CA PHE A 96 -10.98 -10.01 5.83
C PHE A 96 -10.84 -10.92 7.05
N PRO A 97 -10.73 -12.25 6.85
CA PRO A 97 -10.77 -13.20 7.96
C PRO A 97 -9.50 -13.20 8.81
N HIS A 98 -8.39 -12.69 8.29
CA HIS A 98 -7.06 -12.71 8.90
C HIS A 98 -6.49 -11.30 9.00
N VAL A 99 -5.80 -11.05 10.11
CA VAL A 99 -5.06 -9.81 10.39
C VAL A 99 -3.73 -10.18 11.02
N SER A 100 -2.68 -9.43 10.68
CA SER A 100 -1.35 -9.57 11.24
C SER A 100 -0.69 -8.21 11.38
N LEU A 101 0.25 -8.10 12.32
CA LEU A 101 1.12 -6.94 12.43
C LEU A 101 2.45 -7.21 11.72
N SER A 102 3.01 -6.19 11.07
CA SER A 102 4.28 -6.29 10.34
C SER A 102 5.34 -5.39 10.98
N LYS A 103 6.54 -5.93 11.20
CA LYS A 103 7.71 -5.18 11.71
C LYS A 103 8.46 -4.54 10.54
N THR A 104 8.30 -3.24 10.36
CA THR A 104 8.70 -2.51 9.14
C THR A 104 10.14 -2.00 9.11
N TYR A 105 10.93 -2.15 10.18
CA TYR A 105 12.32 -1.64 10.23
C TYR A 105 13.18 -2.11 9.06
N GLY A 106 14.09 -1.26 8.59
CA GLY A 106 15.11 -1.54 7.58
C GLY A 106 16.38 -2.09 8.21
N LEU A 107 17.35 -2.51 7.40
CA LEU A 107 18.60 -3.06 7.93
C LEU A 107 19.53 -2.00 8.54
N ASP A 108 19.41 -0.74 8.09
CA ASP A 108 20.20 0.41 8.55
C ASP A 108 19.32 1.57 9.07
N ALA A 109 18.00 1.37 9.19
CA ALA A 109 17.07 2.38 9.65
C ALA A 109 15.91 1.78 10.46
N GLN A 110 15.63 2.34 11.63
CA GLN A 110 14.47 1.92 12.43
C GLN A 110 13.15 2.31 11.75
N THR A 111 13.11 3.53 11.20
CA THR A 111 12.00 4.02 10.38
C THR A 111 12.36 3.84 8.91
N SER A 112 11.77 2.83 8.28
CA SER A 112 11.94 2.55 6.86
C SER A 112 11.35 3.63 5.96
N ASP A 113 11.80 3.66 4.71
CA ASP A 113 11.14 4.39 3.64
C ASP A 113 10.36 3.44 2.71
N SER A 114 9.69 3.99 1.71
CA SER A 114 8.93 3.19 0.73
C SER A 114 9.81 2.22 -0.08
N ALA A 115 11.11 2.53 -0.26
CA ALA A 115 12.01 1.72 -1.09
C ALA A 115 12.44 0.43 -0.41
N ASN A 116 13.04 0.52 0.77
CA ASN A 116 13.53 -0.66 1.46
C ASN A 116 12.39 -1.55 1.97
N SER A 117 11.23 -0.95 2.28
CA SER A 117 10.02 -1.71 2.59
C SER A 117 9.46 -2.42 1.36
N ALA A 118 9.49 -1.83 0.16
CA ALA A 118 9.09 -2.49 -1.08
C ALA A 118 9.91 -3.74 -1.38
N THR A 119 11.23 -3.67 -1.22
CA THR A 119 12.09 -4.86 -1.33
C THR A 119 11.66 -5.94 -0.34
N ALA A 120 11.29 -5.57 0.89
CA ALA A 120 10.86 -6.54 1.90
C ALA A 120 9.53 -7.22 1.54
N TYR A 121 8.47 -6.48 1.21
CA TYR A 121 7.16 -7.09 0.97
C TYR A 121 6.96 -7.64 -0.46
N LEU A 122 7.79 -7.25 -1.44
CA LEU A 122 7.73 -7.77 -2.80
C LEU A 122 8.80 -8.84 -3.08
N CYS A 123 10.01 -8.71 -2.55
CA CYS A 123 11.12 -9.64 -2.80
C CYS A 123 11.39 -10.59 -1.62
N GLY A 124 10.76 -10.37 -0.46
CA GLY A 124 10.94 -11.22 0.71
C GLY A 124 12.27 -11.02 1.46
N VAL A 125 13.01 -9.96 1.14
CA VAL A 125 14.33 -9.66 1.74
C VAL A 125 14.33 -8.22 2.26
N LYS A 126 14.72 -8.02 3.53
CA LYS A 126 14.93 -6.67 4.07
C LYS A 126 16.15 -6.02 3.42
N ALA A 127 16.09 -4.71 3.18
CA ALA A 127 17.14 -3.96 2.51
C ALA A 127 17.53 -2.69 3.27
N ASN A 128 18.56 -2.02 2.76
CA ASN A 128 19.02 -0.73 3.26
C ASN A 128 18.10 0.41 2.79
N PHE A 129 17.98 1.46 3.59
CA PHE A 129 17.18 2.66 3.32
C PHE A 129 17.45 3.21 1.92
N ARG A 130 16.40 3.65 1.21
CA ARG A 130 16.44 4.19 -0.18
C ARG A 130 16.83 3.21 -1.30
N THR A 131 17.20 1.97 -1.01
CA THR A 131 17.55 0.96 -2.02
C THR A 131 16.31 0.15 -2.44
N ILE A 132 16.27 -0.30 -3.71
CA ILE A 132 15.14 -1.05 -4.28
C ILE A 132 15.65 -2.31 -4.94
N GLY A 133 15.04 -3.46 -4.61
CA GLY A 133 15.31 -4.73 -5.29
C GLY A 133 16.72 -5.28 -5.12
N VAL A 134 17.50 -4.76 -4.17
CA VAL A 134 18.87 -5.20 -3.89
C VAL A 134 19.03 -5.62 -2.44
N ASP A 135 19.97 -6.52 -2.18
CA ASP A 135 20.33 -6.94 -0.82
C ASP A 135 21.10 -5.85 -0.05
N SER A 136 21.51 -6.18 1.17
CA SER A 136 22.17 -5.23 2.09
C SER A 136 23.62 -4.87 1.73
N SER A 137 24.23 -5.52 0.75
CA SER A 137 25.57 -5.20 0.27
C SER A 137 25.60 -3.86 -0.47
N VAL A 138 24.49 -3.45 -1.09
CA VAL A 138 24.35 -2.17 -1.78
C VAL A 138 23.92 -1.08 -0.79
N LYS A 139 24.71 -0.02 -0.70
CA LYS A 139 24.40 1.16 0.13
C LYS A 139 23.62 2.21 -0.65
N ALA A 140 22.87 3.05 0.05
CA ALA A 140 22.16 4.17 -0.56
C ALA A 140 23.15 5.03 -1.38
N TYR A 141 22.73 5.43 -2.58
CA TYR A 141 23.53 6.21 -3.55
C TYR A 141 24.70 5.47 -4.20
N GLN A 142 24.94 4.19 -3.86
CA GLN A 142 25.96 3.40 -4.53
C GLN A 142 25.49 3.03 -5.94
N CYS A 143 26.21 3.48 -6.96
CA CYS A 143 25.97 3.01 -8.32
C CYS A 143 26.23 1.51 -8.37
N HIS A 144 25.30 0.77 -8.97
CA HIS A 144 25.31 -0.68 -8.91
C HIS A 144 24.63 -1.28 -10.14
N ASN A 145 25.29 -2.26 -10.75
CA ASN A 145 24.79 -3.08 -11.86
C ASN A 145 25.16 -4.57 -11.71
N ASP A 146 25.62 -4.98 -10.52
CA ASP A 146 26.03 -6.36 -10.25
C ASP A 146 24.81 -7.20 -9.88
N THR A 147 24.41 -8.08 -10.80
CA THR A 147 23.23 -8.93 -10.63
C THR A 147 23.30 -9.86 -9.42
N LYS A 148 24.48 -10.07 -8.82
CA LYS A 148 24.62 -10.87 -7.59
C LYS A 148 23.90 -10.27 -6.38
N ALA A 149 23.72 -8.96 -6.33
CA ALA A 149 22.99 -8.32 -5.23
C ALA A 149 21.48 -8.20 -5.50
N TYR A 150 21.00 -8.61 -6.69
CA TYR A 150 19.59 -8.48 -7.05
C TYR A 150 18.74 -9.49 -6.29
N VAL A 151 17.64 -9.02 -5.71
CA VAL A 151 16.62 -9.86 -5.10
C VAL A 151 15.33 -9.77 -5.90
N HIS A 152 14.89 -10.90 -6.45
CA HIS A 152 13.74 -10.92 -7.36
C HIS A 152 12.41 -10.83 -6.62
N SER A 153 11.49 -10.06 -7.19
CA SER A 153 10.14 -9.84 -6.66
C SER A 153 9.21 -11.03 -6.94
N ILE A 154 8.11 -11.10 -6.21
CA ILE A 154 7.00 -12.01 -6.50
C ILE A 154 6.41 -11.80 -7.90
N MET A 155 6.49 -10.58 -8.46
CA MET A 155 6.09 -10.30 -9.84
C MET A 155 6.99 -11.04 -10.83
N LYS A 156 8.32 -11.03 -10.61
CA LYS A 156 9.26 -11.82 -11.41
C LYS A 156 8.96 -13.31 -11.33
N TRP A 157 8.70 -13.82 -10.12
CA TRP A 157 8.40 -15.23 -9.90
C TRP A 157 7.08 -15.65 -10.57
N ALA A 158 6.09 -14.76 -10.58
CA ALA A 158 4.83 -14.98 -11.28
C ALA A 158 5.03 -15.06 -12.80
N GLN A 159 5.82 -14.15 -13.39
CA GLN A 159 6.16 -14.20 -14.82
C GLN A 159 6.95 -15.46 -15.19
N ASP A 160 7.90 -15.87 -14.35
CA ASP A 160 8.66 -17.11 -14.56
C ASP A 160 7.76 -18.35 -14.52
N ALA A 161 6.67 -18.28 -13.75
CA ALA A 161 5.62 -19.30 -13.72
C ALA A 161 4.58 -19.16 -14.85
N GLY A 162 4.78 -18.26 -15.82
CA GLY A 162 3.88 -18.03 -16.96
C GLY A 162 2.59 -17.28 -16.61
N MET A 163 2.55 -16.59 -15.47
CA MET A 163 1.38 -15.82 -15.03
C MET A 163 1.42 -14.40 -15.59
N TRP A 164 0.25 -13.80 -15.81
CA TRP A 164 0.14 -12.38 -16.10
C TRP A 164 0.39 -11.55 -14.85
N THR A 165 1.04 -10.40 -15.05
CA THR A 165 1.41 -9.48 -13.97
C THR A 165 1.05 -8.05 -14.34
N GLY A 166 0.83 -7.21 -13.33
CA GLY A 166 0.51 -5.81 -13.55
C GLY A 166 0.70 -4.99 -12.29
N ILE A 167 0.92 -3.68 -12.49
CA ILE A 167 1.10 -2.70 -11.42
C ILE A 167 0.07 -1.59 -11.65
N VAL A 168 -0.68 -1.28 -10.59
CA VAL A 168 -1.62 -0.15 -10.57
C VAL A 168 -1.25 0.72 -9.39
N THR A 169 -1.07 2.02 -9.63
CA THR A 169 -0.66 2.98 -8.61
C THR A 169 -1.21 4.36 -8.93
N THR A 170 -1.41 5.17 -7.89
CA THR A 170 -1.70 6.61 -8.02
C THR A 170 -0.45 7.48 -8.02
N ALA A 171 0.71 6.90 -7.68
CA ALA A 171 2.01 7.56 -7.79
C ALA A 171 2.58 7.41 -9.21
N ARG A 172 3.76 7.97 -9.46
CA ARG A 172 4.53 7.61 -10.66
C ARG A 172 4.84 6.11 -10.65
N VAL A 173 4.77 5.45 -11.81
CA VAL A 173 5.11 4.01 -11.94
C VAL A 173 6.59 3.71 -11.60
N THR A 174 7.44 4.74 -11.63
CA THR A 174 8.85 4.73 -11.22
C THR A 174 9.06 5.03 -9.74
N HIS A 175 8.00 5.36 -8.98
CA HIS A 175 8.10 5.56 -7.53
C HIS A 175 8.55 4.27 -6.83
N ALA A 176 9.12 4.39 -5.64
CA ALA A 176 9.74 3.28 -4.91
C ALA A 176 8.85 2.03 -4.74
N SER A 177 7.59 2.23 -4.36
CA SER A 177 6.63 1.15 -4.07
C SER A 177 6.31 0.29 -5.31
N PRO A 178 5.90 0.86 -6.46
CA PRO A 178 5.77 0.08 -7.69
C PRO A 178 7.12 -0.42 -8.22
N ALA A 179 8.20 0.37 -8.10
CA ALA A 179 9.53 -0.01 -8.57
C ALA A 179 10.09 -1.26 -7.88
N GLY A 180 9.75 -1.52 -6.61
CA GLY A 180 10.16 -2.76 -5.93
C GLY A 180 9.63 -4.05 -6.60
N ALA A 181 8.66 -3.95 -7.50
CA ALA A 181 8.18 -5.10 -8.25
C ALA A 181 9.08 -5.45 -9.45
N TYR A 182 9.90 -4.54 -9.95
CA TYR A 182 10.67 -4.76 -11.19
C TYR A 182 12.09 -4.21 -11.22
N ALA A 183 12.41 -3.20 -10.42
CA ALA A 183 13.67 -2.47 -10.49
C ALA A 183 14.68 -2.96 -9.45
N HIS A 184 15.95 -2.84 -9.81
CA HIS A 184 17.12 -3.06 -8.99
C HIS A 184 17.96 -1.78 -9.03
N THR A 185 18.03 -1.03 -7.92
CA THR A 185 18.75 0.25 -7.87
C THR A 185 19.27 0.58 -6.48
N GLY A 186 20.47 1.16 -6.44
CA GLY A 186 21.09 1.69 -5.22
C GLY A 186 20.44 2.97 -4.70
N HIS A 187 19.53 3.59 -5.46
CA HIS A 187 18.80 4.75 -4.98
C HIS A 187 17.44 4.98 -5.65
N ARG A 188 16.38 5.09 -4.84
CA ARG A 188 14.99 5.27 -5.28
C ARG A 188 14.68 6.51 -6.13
N LYS A 189 15.55 7.52 -6.11
CA LYS A 189 15.36 8.74 -6.92
C LYS A 189 15.94 8.64 -8.32
N TRP A 190 16.58 7.53 -8.68
CA TRP A 190 17.06 7.30 -10.05
C TRP A 190 15.90 6.87 -10.95
N GLU A 191 14.82 7.67 -10.95
CA GLU A 191 13.56 7.36 -11.63
C GLU A 191 13.69 7.44 -13.15
N ALA A 192 14.39 8.47 -13.65
CA ALA A 192 14.56 8.74 -15.08
C ALA A 192 16.02 9.09 -15.46
N SER A 193 16.94 9.08 -14.50
CA SER A 193 18.37 9.27 -14.72
C SER A 193 19.17 8.72 -13.55
N VAL A 194 20.43 8.38 -13.82
CA VAL A 194 21.43 7.97 -12.83
C VAL A 194 22.53 9.04 -12.72
N PRO A 195 23.37 9.03 -11.67
CA PRO A 195 24.50 9.94 -11.55
C PRO A 195 25.48 9.77 -12.72
N GLU A 196 26.19 10.84 -13.05
CA GLU A 196 27.24 10.79 -14.07
C GLU A 196 28.30 9.74 -13.71
N GLY A 197 28.76 8.98 -14.72
CA GLY A 197 29.68 7.86 -14.53
C GLY A 197 29.05 6.59 -13.97
N CYS A 198 27.74 6.58 -13.67
CA CYS A 198 27.05 5.38 -13.24
C CYS A 198 26.63 4.52 -14.44
N ASN A 199 27.20 3.31 -14.55
CA ASN A 199 26.85 2.34 -15.59
C ASN A 199 25.65 1.46 -15.20
N ALA A 200 24.59 2.08 -14.67
CA ALA A 200 23.33 1.42 -14.32
C ALA A 200 22.18 2.05 -15.12
N LYS A 201 21.12 1.28 -15.36
CA LYS A 201 19.88 1.80 -15.96
C LYS A 201 19.04 2.49 -14.88
N ASP A 202 18.42 3.62 -15.21
CA ASP A 202 17.40 4.22 -14.36
C ASP A 202 16.14 3.34 -14.28
N ILE A 203 15.27 3.62 -13.31
CA ILE A 203 14.07 2.82 -13.04
C ILE A 203 13.14 2.79 -14.25
N ALA A 204 12.97 3.89 -15.00
CA ALA A 204 12.12 3.92 -16.18
C ALA A 204 12.66 3.00 -17.29
N GLN A 205 13.97 3.02 -17.53
CA GLN A 205 14.62 2.10 -18.47
C GLN A 205 14.45 0.64 -18.05
N GLN A 206 14.58 0.33 -16.76
CA GLN A 206 14.35 -1.02 -16.25
C GLN A 206 12.89 -1.46 -16.44
N LEU A 207 11.92 -0.55 -16.24
CA LEU A 207 10.50 -0.83 -16.45
C LEU A 207 10.23 -1.26 -17.89
N ILE A 208 10.78 -0.57 -18.90
CA ILE A 208 10.41 -0.83 -20.30
C ILE A 208 11.31 -1.85 -20.99
N ASN A 209 12.55 -2.04 -20.52
CA ASN A 209 13.54 -2.88 -21.20
C ASN A 209 13.83 -4.19 -20.48
N ASP A 210 13.70 -4.25 -19.15
CA ASP A 210 14.16 -5.39 -18.36
C ASP A 210 12.98 -6.19 -17.79
N SER A 211 13.18 -7.50 -17.61
CA SER A 211 12.21 -8.35 -16.91
C SER A 211 12.35 -8.13 -15.40
N PRO A 212 11.23 -7.99 -14.64
CA PRO A 212 9.86 -8.23 -15.07
C PRO A 212 9.08 -7.03 -15.62
N GLY A 213 9.65 -5.83 -15.69
CA GLY A 213 8.92 -4.64 -16.11
C GLY A 213 8.39 -4.70 -17.56
N SER A 214 9.19 -5.25 -18.47
CA SER A 214 8.95 -5.20 -19.92
C SER A 214 7.92 -6.21 -20.45
N LYS A 215 7.32 -7.03 -19.57
CA LYS A 215 6.37 -8.10 -19.91
C LYS A 215 5.08 -7.95 -19.13
#